data_AF-S3W1J0-F1
#
_entry.id   AF-S3W1J0-F1
#
_cell.length_a   1.000
_cell.length_b   1.000
_cell.length_c   1.000
_cell.angle_alpha   90.00
_cell.angle_beta   90.00
_cell.angle_gamma   90.00
#
_symmetry.space_group_name_H-M   'P 1'
#
loop_
_entity.id
_entity.type
_entity.pdbx_description
1 polymer ?
#
loop_
_entity_poly.entity_id
_entity_poly.type
_entity_poly.pdbx_seq_one_letter_code
_entity_poly.pdbx_strand_id
1 'polypeptide(L)' 'MTTAERLIRRGIWTGMRKGMQKGKLEGKLDDARRMLMKGIDLAMVLEITELTEEILRDNGVLES' A
#
# COMPACT_ATOMS: atom_id res chain seq x y z
N MET A 1 -16.44 -29.43 -10.81
CA MET A 1 -15.97 -28.57 -9.71
C MET A 1 -16.95 -28.67 -8.55
N THR A 2 -16.51 -29.09 -7.38
CA THR A 2 -17.35 -29.22 -6.18
C THR A 2 -17.54 -27.87 -5.48
N THR A 3 -18.51 -27.79 -4.58
CA THR A 3 -18.72 -26.60 -3.73
C THR A 3 -17.48 -26.30 -2.89
N ALA A 4 -16.81 -27.32 -2.37
CA ALA A 4 -15.58 -27.17 -1.60
C ALA A 4 -14.42 -26.59 -2.43
N GLU A 5 -14.21 -27.09 -3.64
CA GLU A 5 -13.19 -26.55 -4.56
C GLU A 5 -13.46 -25.07 -4.91
N ARG A 6 -14.73 -24.70 -5.09
CA ARG A 6 -15.13 -23.31 -5.37
C ARG A 6 -14.82 -22.38 -4.20
N LEU A 7 -15.04 -22.84 -2.96
CA LEU A 7 -14.74 -22.08 -1.75
C LEU A 7 -13.23 -21.88 -1.57
N ILE A 8 -12.44 -22.94 -1.72
CA ILE A 8 -10.97 -22.87 -1.64
C ILE A 8 -10.43 -21.90 -2.69
N ARG A 9 -10.89 -22.01 -3.94
CA ARG A 9 -10.45 -21.13 -5.02
C ARG A 9 -10.79 -19.65 -4.75
N ARG A 10 -11.98 -19.36 -4.22
CA ARG A 10 -12.36 -18.00 -3.79
C ARG A 10 -11.48 -17.50 -2.64
N GLY A 11 -11.18 -18.36 -1.67
CA GLY A 11 -10.31 -18.01 -0.54
C GLY A 11 -8.90 -17.64 -1.01
N ILE A 12 -8.29 -18.47 -1.86
CA ILE A 12 -6.97 -18.21 -2.43
C ILE A 12 -6.97 -16.91 -3.23
N TRP A 13 -7.96 -16.71 -4.10
CA TRP A 13 -8.04 -15.50 -4.93
C TRP A 13 -8.20 -14.23 -4.10
N THR A 14 -9.07 -14.25 -3.09
CA THR A 14 -9.25 -13.09 -2.20
C THR A 14 -8.01 -12.82 -1.35
N GLY A 15 -7.33 -13.87 -0.85
CA GLY A 15 -6.06 -13.76 -0.13
C GLY A 15 -4.96 -13.14 -0.99
N MET A 16 -4.73 -13.67 -2.19
CA MET A 16 -3.74 -13.11 -3.13
C MET A 16 -4.03 -11.66 -3.47
N ARG A 17 -5.30 -11.31 -3.73
CA ARG A 17 -5.68 -9.93 -4.06
C ARG A 17 -5.41 -8.98 -2.89
N LYS A 18 -5.76 -9.38 -1.66
CA LYS A 18 -5.47 -8.59 -0.44
C LYS A 18 -3.96 -8.42 -0.22
N GLY A 19 -3.20 -9.50 -0.36
CA GLY A 19 -1.74 -9.47 -0.22
C GLY A 19 -1.07 -8.54 -1.24
N MET A 20 -1.49 -8.61 -2.50
CA MET A 20 -0.98 -7.73 -3.56
C MET A 20 -1.29 -6.26 -3.29
N GLN A 21 -2.51 -5.94 -2.84
CA GLN A 21 -2.88 -4.56 -2.49
C GLN A 21 -2.07 -4.04 -1.30
N LYS A 22 -1.92 -4.86 -0.25
CA LYS A 22 -1.12 -4.50 0.93
C LYS A 22 0.35 -4.28 0.57
N GLY A 23 0.96 -5.18 -0.19
CA GLY A 23 2.35 -5.04 -0.62
C GLY A 23 2.58 -3.83 -1.52
N LYS A 24 1.63 -3.49 -2.42
CA LYS A 24 1.71 -2.27 -3.24
C LYS A 24 1.68 -1.01 -2.36
N LEU A 25 0.83 -0.98 -1.34
CA LEU A 25 0.74 0.15 -0.40
C LEU A 25 2.02 0.27 0.44
N GLU A 26 2.50 -0.84 1.02
CA GLU A 26 3.75 -0.86 1.80
C GLU A 26 4.95 -0.38 0.99
N GLY A 27 5.09 -0.82 -0.27
CA GLY A 27 6.14 -0.33 -1.17
C GLY A 27 6.08 1.18 -1.41
N LYS A 28 4.88 1.71 -1.69
CA LYS A 28 4.67 3.17 -1.87
C LYS A 28 5.03 3.96 -0.61
N LEU A 29 4.67 3.44 0.58
CA LEU A 29 4.99 4.07 1.86
C LEU A 29 6.50 4.09 2.13
N ASP A 30 7.21 3.00 1.82
CA ASP A 30 8.66 2.94 1.96
C ASP A 30 9.38 3.89 1.01
N ASP A 31 8.92 3.99 -0.23
CA ASP A 31 9.44 4.96 -1.19
C ASP A 31 9.18 6.40 -0.72
N ALA A 32 7.95 6.71 -0.26
CA ALA A 32 7.62 8.02 0.32
C ALA A 32 8.55 8.38 1.48
N ARG A 33 8.80 7.46 2.43
CA ARG A 33 9.73 7.67 3.55
C ARG A 33 11.13 8.02 3.05
N ARG A 34 11.67 7.23 2.11
CA ARG A 34 13.03 7.46 1.57
C ARG A 34 13.12 8.77 0.79
N MET A 35 12.07 9.14 0.07
CA MET A 35 12.00 10.41 -0.67
C MET A 35 12.05 11.61 0.28
N LEU A 36 11.22 11.60 1.33
CA LEU A 36 11.22 12.64 2.36
C LEU A 36 12.57 12.72 3.09
N MET A 37 13.17 11.58 3.45
CA MET A 37 14.52 11.54 4.05
C MET A 37 15.61 12.11 3.13
N LYS A 38 15.40 12.09 1.81
CA LYS A 38 16.30 12.69 0.81
C LYS A 38 16.02 14.17 0.56
N GLY A 39 15.06 14.77 1.29
CA GLY A 39 14.69 16.18 1.16
C GLY A 39 13.78 16.49 -0.03
N ILE A 40 13.13 15.48 -0.63
CA ILE A 40 12.08 15.72 -1.63
C ILE A 40 10.86 16.31 -0.92
N ASP A 41 10.28 17.35 -1.50
CA ASP A 41 9.15 18.05 -0.89
C ASP A 41 7.88 17.18 -0.86
N LEU A 42 7.02 17.46 0.13
CA LEU A 42 5.81 16.67 0.35
C LEU A 42 4.89 16.66 -0.87
N ALA A 43 4.74 17.78 -1.59
CA ALA A 43 3.85 17.84 -2.75
C ALA A 43 4.30 16.88 -3.85
N MET A 44 5.60 16.85 -4.15
CA MET A 44 6.18 15.92 -5.12
C MET A 44 6.08 14.46 -4.65
N VAL A 45 6.23 14.19 -3.34
CA VAL A 45 6.04 12.83 -2.80
C VAL A 45 4.61 12.36 -3.00
N LEU A 46 3.61 13.19 -2.66
CA LEU A 46 2.19 12.85 -2.85
C LEU A 46 1.85 12.61 -4.32
N GLU A 47 2.39 13.43 -5.22
CA GLU A 47 2.21 13.29 -6.66
C GLU A 47 2.80 11.97 -7.20
N ILE A 48 4.08 11.68 -6.91
CA ILE A 48 4.79 10.52 -7.46
C ILE A 48 4.26 9.20 -6.87
N THR A 49 3.98 9.17 -5.57
CA THR A 49 3.53 7.95 -4.90
C THR A 49 2.03 7.73 -5.04
N GLU A 50 1.29 8.75 -5.49
CA GLU A 50 -0.18 8.79 -5.51
C GLU A 50 -0.78 8.47 -4.14
N LEU A 51 -0.09 8.85 -3.06
CA LEU A 51 -0.57 8.72 -1.69
C LEU A 51 -1.20 10.03 -1.25
N THR A 52 -2.09 9.96 -0.26
CA THR A 52 -2.63 11.14 0.42
C THR A 52 -1.85 11.42 1.69
N GLU A 53 -1.89 12.66 2.16
CA GLU A 53 -1.25 13.04 3.42
C GLU A 53 -1.81 12.25 4.62
N GLU A 54 -3.12 12.01 4.64
CA GLU A 54 -3.79 11.17 5.64
C GLU A 54 -3.18 9.76 5.69
N ILE A 55 -3.00 9.11 4.53
CA ILE A 55 -2.37 7.78 4.45
C ILE A 55 -0.94 7.82 5.00
N LEU A 56 -0.18 8.88 4.70
CA LEU A 56 1.16 9.02 5.24
C LEU A 56 1.17 9.19 6.76
N ARG A 57 0.24 9.96 7.33
CA ARG A 57 0.08 10.15 8.79
C ARG A 57 -0.35 8.86 9.48
N ASP A 58 -1.39 8.19 8.97
CA ASP A 58 -1.91 6.94 9.51
C ASP A 58 -0.87 5.82 9.55
N ASN A 59 0.12 5.89 8.66
CA ASN A 59 1.20 4.91 8.55
C ASN A 59 2.55 5.42 9.12
N GLY A 60 2.53 6.51 9.88
CA GLY A 60 3.70 7.05 10.58
C GLY A 60 4.85 7.47 9.66
N VAL A 61 4.54 7.84 8.41
CA VAL A 61 5.51 8.43 7.47
C VAL A 61 5.66 9.93 7.74
N LEU A 62 4.57 10.60 8.08
CA LEU A 62 4.56 11.99 8.53
C LEU A 62 4.26 12.03 10.02
N GLU A 63 4.94 12.92 10.73
CA GLU A 63 4.57 13.23 12.11
C GLU A 63 3.26 14.03 12.14
N SER A 64 2.52 13.91 13.24
CA SER A 64 1.24 14.59 13.46
C SER A 64 1.44 16.09 13.62
#